data_AF-A0A4Y9Y5E7-F1
#
_entry.id   AF-A0A4Y9Y5E7-F1
#
_cell.length_a   1.000
_cell.length_b   1.000
_cell.length_c   1.000
_cell.angle_alpha   90.00
_cell.angle_beta   90.00
_cell.angle_gamma   90.00
#
_symmetry.space_group_name_H-M   'P 1'
#
loop_
_entity.id
_entity.type
_entity.pdbx_description
1 polymer ?
#
loop_
_entity_poly.entity_id
_entity_poly.type
_entity_poly.pdbx_seq_one_letter_code
_entity_poly.pdbx_strand_id
1 'polypeptide(L)'
;MSRPTHDSPVGPGTAAPGEPYWMEGIKHQGMAAFNPKPEAYQVFRNVKDFGAVGDGRADDTEAINAAMSYGGRCGGGNCESSTVTPAVVYFPQGIYKVSSPIIAYYYSQIIGDARAPPTLLAASNFSGMAVIDADPYIPGGGGAQWYINQNNFFRSVRNFVIDTRRVPDHVSATGIHWQVSQATSLMNIRLVMSDRKGNAHQGIWMENGSGGFMGDMEFYGGKFGIWVGNQQFTVRNVTMTNCETAVYGMWNWGWTFQGITINNCQVGFDLKTGGTTSDTQTVGGEAIIDAVVSNTPVFVRSSVHTTSLAGSLVLNNVQLTNVPIAVGVLNGPTILPGGTTTIESWVQGNVYQGANGARRFMQGRHEYEDYALDQFVSAKNLGAKGDGLTDDTEALQRIFGEHAGKKIIFLDHGTYYITDTLLIPAGTHLVGEAWSVIMGGGPAFADVRSPRVMVRAGEPGSQGVLEISDVVFATRGPAAGAIVIEWNVHSDVQGGAGMWDTHIRWVG
;
A
#
# COMPACT_ATOMS: atom_id res chain seq x y z
N MET A 1 13.33 -13.73 -10.41
CA MET A 1 12.33 -13.85 -11.48
C MET A 1 12.77 -12.95 -12.62
N SER A 2 12.76 -13.42 -13.87
CA SER A 2 12.83 -12.55 -15.05
C SER A 2 11.54 -11.74 -15.11
N ARG A 3 11.63 -10.42 -14.94
CA ARG A 3 10.50 -9.49 -14.96
C ARG A 3 9.81 -9.54 -16.34
N PRO A 4 8.47 -9.37 -16.42
CA PRO A 4 7.81 -9.20 -17.70
C PRO A 4 8.31 -7.90 -18.32
N THR A 5 9.01 -7.99 -19.45
CA THR A 5 9.31 -6.85 -20.31
C THR A 5 8.00 -6.45 -20.99
N HIS A 6 7.26 -5.53 -20.38
CA HIS A 6 6.17 -4.86 -21.08
C HIS A 6 6.76 -3.79 -21.99
N ASP A 7 6.42 -3.85 -23.27
CA ASP A 7 6.67 -2.78 -24.25
C ASP A 7 5.85 -1.54 -23.82
N SER A 8 6.41 -0.75 -22.90
CA SER A 8 5.88 0.57 -22.56
C SER A 8 6.09 1.50 -23.77
N PRO A 9 5.11 2.35 -24.13
CA PRO A 9 5.27 3.32 -25.22
C PRO A 9 6.41 4.34 -25.00
N VAL A 10 6.93 4.47 -23.76
CA VAL A 10 8.09 5.33 -23.42
C VAL A 10 9.43 4.65 -23.77
N GLY A 11 9.41 3.40 -24.27
CA GLY A 11 10.59 2.58 -24.51
C GLY A 11 11.14 1.95 -23.23
N PRO A 12 12.17 1.09 -23.33
CA PRO A 12 12.83 0.53 -22.16
C PRO A 12 13.49 1.65 -21.33
N GLY A 13 13.51 1.45 -20.01
CA GLY A 13 14.22 2.35 -19.11
C GLY A 13 15.72 2.41 -19.42
N THR A 14 16.31 3.61 -19.41
CA THR A 14 17.70 3.85 -19.84
C THR A 14 18.68 4.09 -18.68
N ALA A 15 18.26 3.90 -17.42
CA ALA A 15 19.10 4.15 -16.26
C ALA A 15 20.30 3.19 -16.20
N ALA A 16 21.51 3.72 -15.98
CA ALA A 16 22.70 2.88 -15.87
C ALA A 16 22.60 1.99 -14.61
N PRO A 17 23.16 0.76 -14.58
CA PRO A 17 22.97 -0.18 -13.47
C PRO A 17 23.36 0.33 -12.07
N GLY A 18 24.23 1.33 -11.98
CA GLY A 18 24.68 1.93 -10.70
C GLY A 18 24.05 3.28 -10.36
N GLU A 19 23.13 3.81 -11.18
CA GLU A 19 22.43 5.04 -10.83
C GLU A 19 21.43 4.81 -9.68
N PRO A 20 21.23 5.80 -8.79
CA PRO A 20 20.19 5.68 -7.78
C PRO A 20 18.81 5.66 -8.43
N TYR A 21 17.80 5.22 -7.68
CA TYR A 21 16.41 5.38 -8.11
C TYR A 21 16.10 6.87 -8.43
N TRP A 22 15.34 7.15 -9.50
CA TRP A 22 15.15 8.52 -10.02
C TRP A 22 14.64 9.51 -8.96
N MET A 23 13.86 9.03 -7.99
CA MET A 23 13.34 9.83 -6.89
C MET A 23 14.44 10.37 -5.97
N GLU A 24 15.64 9.79 -5.95
CA GLU A 24 16.77 10.36 -5.20
C GLU A 24 17.32 11.63 -5.86
N GLY A 25 17.31 11.68 -7.19
CA GLY A 25 17.97 12.74 -7.97
C GLY A 25 17.04 13.75 -8.62
N ILE A 26 15.73 13.49 -8.65
CA ILE A 26 14.76 14.43 -9.22
C ILE A 26 14.76 15.72 -8.41
N LYS A 27 14.63 16.87 -9.10
CA LYS A 27 14.54 18.16 -8.41
C LYS A 27 13.26 18.20 -7.57
N HIS A 28 13.40 18.28 -6.24
CA HIS A 28 12.28 18.32 -5.32
C HIS A 28 11.65 19.72 -5.25
N GLN A 29 10.44 19.87 -5.78
CA GLN A 29 9.73 21.14 -5.86
C GLN A 29 8.32 21.07 -5.26
N GLY A 30 8.01 19.99 -4.55
CA GLY A 30 6.73 19.78 -3.86
C GLY A 30 6.42 20.86 -2.82
N MET A 31 5.15 21.26 -2.73
CA MET A 31 4.66 22.30 -1.82
C MET A 31 3.32 21.89 -1.21
N ALA A 32 3.20 21.95 0.13
CA ALA A 32 1.94 21.77 0.82
C ALA A 32 1.14 23.08 0.80
N ALA A 33 0.34 23.31 -0.25
CA ALA A 33 -0.28 24.60 -0.57
C ALA A 33 -1.05 25.26 0.59
N PHE A 34 -1.79 24.46 1.38
CA PHE A 34 -2.58 24.94 2.51
C PHE A 34 -1.89 24.80 3.87
N ASN A 35 -0.60 24.46 3.89
CA ASN A 35 0.20 24.54 5.10
C ASN A 35 0.31 26.01 5.56
N PRO A 36 0.35 26.31 6.87
CA PRO A 36 0.54 27.68 7.35
C PRO A 36 1.85 28.35 6.88
N LYS A 37 2.85 27.57 6.45
CA LYS A 37 4.16 28.04 5.95
C LYS A 37 4.56 27.26 4.68
N PRO A 38 3.84 27.43 3.56
CA PRO A 38 3.97 26.55 2.40
C PRO A 38 5.36 26.61 1.76
N GLU A 39 5.98 27.79 1.69
CA GLU A 39 7.32 27.99 1.11
C GLU A 39 8.46 27.41 1.97
N ALA A 40 8.23 27.26 3.28
CA ALA A 40 9.23 26.75 4.23
C ALA A 40 9.01 25.27 4.59
N TYR A 41 7.85 24.70 4.23
CA TYR A 41 7.50 23.33 4.57
C TYR A 41 8.11 22.34 3.58
N GLN A 42 8.97 21.46 4.08
CA GLN A 42 9.65 20.45 3.27
C GLN A 42 8.81 19.17 3.15
N VAL A 43 8.34 18.87 1.94
CA VAL A 43 7.59 17.64 1.61
C VAL A 43 8.53 16.44 1.48
N PHE A 44 9.52 16.52 0.58
CA PHE A 44 10.50 15.45 0.35
C PHE A 44 11.68 15.54 1.31
N ARG A 45 12.07 14.40 1.90
CA ARG A 45 13.10 14.32 2.94
C ARG A 45 13.95 13.08 2.72
N ASN A 46 15.22 13.25 2.39
CA ASN A 46 16.17 12.16 2.37
C ASN A 46 16.69 11.93 3.80
N VAL A 47 16.59 10.72 4.34
CA VAL A 47 17.03 10.43 5.72
C VAL A 47 18.52 10.73 5.96
N LYS A 48 19.37 10.70 4.91
CA LYS A 48 20.79 11.04 5.01
C LYS A 48 21.02 12.53 5.26
N ASP A 49 20.12 13.41 4.82
CA ASP A 49 20.17 14.85 5.12
C ASP A 49 19.89 15.14 6.60
N PHE A 50 19.26 14.18 7.30
CA PHE A 50 18.98 14.24 8.74
C PHE A 50 20.03 13.49 9.57
N GLY A 51 21.11 13.01 8.95
CA GLY A 51 22.24 12.38 9.63
C GLY A 51 22.22 10.85 9.65
N ALA A 52 21.29 10.20 8.96
CA ALA A 52 21.31 8.74 8.83
C ALA A 52 22.54 8.31 8.02
N VAL A 53 23.29 7.32 8.50
CA VAL A 53 24.53 6.85 7.88
C VAL A 53 24.24 5.71 6.89
N GLY A 54 23.39 4.76 7.27
CA GLY A 54 23.02 3.63 6.41
C GLY A 54 24.15 2.58 6.23
N ASP A 55 25.05 2.42 7.19
CA ASP A 55 26.19 1.49 7.16
C ASP A 55 25.97 0.17 7.92
N GLY A 56 24.80 0.00 8.56
CA GLY A 56 24.42 -1.15 9.37
C GLY A 56 25.09 -1.24 10.74
N ARG A 57 25.85 -0.20 11.13
CA ARG A 57 26.61 -0.10 12.38
C ARG A 57 26.17 1.11 13.22
N ALA A 58 26.12 2.30 12.64
CA ALA A 58 25.56 3.49 13.27
C ALA A 58 24.09 3.24 13.63
N ASP A 59 23.62 3.81 14.73
CA ASP A 59 22.19 3.77 15.05
C ASP A 59 21.50 4.95 14.36
N ASP A 60 20.68 4.66 13.35
CA ASP A 60 20.06 5.67 12.50
C ASP A 60 18.67 6.07 13.02
N THR A 61 18.23 5.54 14.16
CA THR A 61 16.85 5.71 14.66
C THR A 61 16.48 7.18 14.87
N GLU A 62 17.38 7.96 15.47
CA GLU A 62 17.14 9.37 15.76
C GLU A 62 17.06 10.20 14.46
N ALA A 63 18.00 10.00 13.54
CA ALA A 63 18.04 10.69 12.26
C ALA A 63 16.79 10.41 11.41
N ILE A 64 16.36 9.14 11.36
CA ILE A 64 15.15 8.74 10.63
C ILE A 64 13.92 9.39 11.26
N ASN A 65 13.75 9.32 12.58
CA ASN A 65 12.61 9.95 13.26
C ASN A 65 12.63 11.49 13.18
N ALA A 66 13.82 12.10 13.08
CA ALA A 66 13.95 13.52 12.77
C ALA A 66 13.38 13.84 11.37
N ALA A 67 13.72 13.04 10.36
CA ALA A 67 13.12 13.17 9.02
C ALA A 67 11.59 12.96 9.05
N MET A 68 11.08 11.98 9.82
CA MET A 68 9.64 11.72 9.94
C MET A 68 8.87 12.90 10.56
N SER A 69 9.42 13.53 11.59
CA SER A 69 8.73 14.56 12.38
C SER A 69 8.99 16.01 11.93
N TYR A 70 9.99 16.24 11.08
CA TYR A 70 10.40 17.58 10.63
C TYR A 70 9.23 18.41 10.09
N GLY A 71 9.24 19.73 10.35
CA GLY A 71 8.26 20.66 9.80
C GLY A 71 6.93 20.78 10.56
N GLY A 72 6.87 20.36 11.84
CA GLY A 72 5.69 20.60 12.70
C GLY A 72 4.46 19.80 12.27
N ARG A 73 4.64 18.48 12.08
CA ARG A 73 3.63 17.59 11.50
C ARG A 73 2.59 17.10 12.50
N CYS A 74 1.55 16.47 11.96
CA CYS A 74 0.49 15.83 12.74
C CYS A 74 0.96 14.53 13.43
N GLY A 75 1.24 14.60 14.72
CA GLY A 75 1.59 13.45 15.57
C GLY A 75 1.65 13.82 17.04
N GLY A 76 2.28 12.97 17.86
CA GLY A 76 2.44 13.20 19.31
C GLY A 76 1.17 13.02 20.14
N GLY A 77 0.10 12.43 19.58
CA GLY A 77 -1.18 12.21 20.25
C GLY A 77 -2.06 13.45 20.42
N ASN A 78 -1.66 14.61 19.91
CA ASN A 78 -2.41 15.87 20.03
C ASN A 78 -3.02 16.33 18.68
N CYS A 79 -2.82 15.57 17.62
CA CYS A 79 -3.35 15.87 16.29
C CYS A 79 -4.12 14.64 15.77
N GLU A 80 -5.41 14.84 15.51
CA GLU A 80 -6.30 13.75 15.09
C GLU A 80 -6.03 13.29 13.64
N SER A 81 -5.82 14.24 12.72
CA SER A 81 -5.51 13.98 11.31
C SER A 81 -5.00 15.26 10.62
N SER A 82 -4.36 15.13 9.44
CA SER A 82 -3.95 16.28 8.63
C SER A 82 -3.78 15.92 7.15
N THR A 83 -4.13 16.85 6.27
CA THR A 83 -3.85 16.78 4.82
C THR A 83 -2.90 17.90 4.37
N VAL A 84 -2.48 18.77 5.31
CA VAL A 84 -1.64 19.95 5.04
C VAL A 84 -0.19 19.78 5.52
N THR A 85 0.16 18.60 6.06
CA THR A 85 1.52 18.24 6.50
C THR A 85 2.02 16.91 5.91
N PRO A 86 2.00 16.74 4.56
CA PRO A 86 2.50 15.54 3.89
C PRO A 86 4.00 15.35 4.09
N ALA A 87 4.49 14.12 4.03
CA ALA A 87 5.91 13.85 3.91
C ALA A 87 6.18 12.64 3.01
N VAL A 88 7.14 12.79 2.11
CA VAL A 88 7.83 11.67 1.46
C VAL A 88 9.17 11.54 2.16
N VAL A 89 9.34 10.48 2.94
CA VAL A 89 10.58 10.18 3.65
C VAL A 89 11.31 9.09 2.88
N TYR A 90 12.36 9.50 2.19
CA TYR A 90 13.12 8.70 1.24
C TYR A 90 14.38 8.10 1.88
N PHE A 91 14.59 6.82 1.59
CA PHE A 91 15.73 6.04 2.06
C PHE A 91 16.59 5.63 0.85
N PRO A 92 17.76 6.27 0.66
CA PRO A 92 18.76 5.79 -0.28
C PRO A 92 19.20 4.37 0.04
N GLN A 93 19.89 3.74 -0.90
CA GLN A 93 20.52 2.44 -0.69
C GLN A 93 21.40 2.44 0.57
N GLY A 94 21.28 1.40 1.38
CA GLY A 94 21.99 1.27 2.65
C GLY A 94 21.36 0.25 3.60
N ILE A 95 22.02 0.06 4.74
CA ILE A 95 21.52 -0.73 5.86
C ILE A 95 21.36 0.23 7.05
N TYR A 96 20.13 0.51 7.45
CA TYR A 96 19.81 1.44 8.52
C TYR A 96 19.52 0.64 9.79
N LYS A 97 20.46 0.64 10.73
CA LYS A 97 20.27 -0.06 12.00
C LYS A 97 19.40 0.80 12.90
N VAL A 98 18.33 0.23 13.45
CA VAL A 98 17.41 0.94 14.37
C VAL A 98 17.24 0.19 15.68
N SER A 99 17.18 0.91 16.80
CA SER A 99 17.02 0.35 18.15
C SER A 99 15.65 0.63 18.79
N SER A 100 14.84 1.49 18.19
CA SER A 100 13.45 1.74 18.60
C SER A 100 12.58 2.06 17.37
N PRO A 101 11.25 2.10 17.50
CA PRO A 101 10.36 2.27 16.36
C PRO A 101 10.65 3.53 15.54
N ILE A 102 10.51 3.38 14.22
CA ILE A 102 10.32 4.49 13.29
C ILE A 102 8.84 4.88 13.38
N ILE A 103 8.57 6.07 13.90
CA ILE A 103 7.21 6.55 14.10
C ILE A 103 6.68 7.16 12.80
N ALA A 104 5.74 6.47 12.16
CA ALA A 104 5.08 7.00 10.99
C ALA A 104 4.03 8.04 11.42
N TYR A 105 4.36 9.31 11.23
CA TYR A 105 3.41 10.41 11.41
C TYR A 105 2.29 10.35 10.35
N TYR A 106 1.16 10.98 10.61
CA TYR A 106 0.00 11.01 9.71
C TYR A 106 0.36 11.60 8.33
N TYR A 107 -0.24 11.11 7.24
CA TYR A 107 0.03 11.59 5.86
C TYR A 107 1.49 11.38 5.39
N SER A 108 2.11 10.25 5.75
CA SER A 108 3.51 9.92 5.38
C SER A 108 3.60 8.79 4.36
N GLN A 109 4.49 8.96 3.38
CA GLN A 109 5.02 7.87 2.57
C GLN A 109 6.48 7.61 2.97
N ILE A 110 6.80 6.36 3.28
CA ILE A 110 8.15 5.88 3.60
C ILE A 110 8.61 5.08 2.39
N ILE A 111 9.60 5.58 1.65
CA ILE A 111 9.98 5.02 0.34
C ILE A 111 11.47 4.72 0.32
N GLY A 112 11.83 3.46 0.11
CA GLY A 112 13.20 3.06 -0.19
C GLY A 112 13.55 3.19 -1.67
N ASP A 113 14.85 3.21 -1.97
CA ASP A 113 15.35 3.01 -3.34
C ASP A 113 14.79 1.71 -3.94
N ALA A 114 14.04 1.82 -5.03
CA ALA A 114 13.36 0.70 -5.67
C ALA A 114 14.29 -0.21 -6.49
N ARG A 115 15.48 0.30 -6.88
CA ARG A 115 16.48 -0.46 -7.65
C ARG A 115 17.28 -1.38 -6.74
N ALA A 116 17.59 -0.92 -5.53
CA ALA A 116 18.19 -1.72 -4.47
C ALA A 116 17.56 -1.38 -3.11
N PRO A 117 16.46 -2.09 -2.74
CA PRO A 117 15.72 -1.84 -1.51
C PRO A 117 16.61 -1.76 -0.26
N PRO A 118 16.62 -0.62 0.47
CA PRO A 118 17.37 -0.49 1.69
C PRO A 118 16.89 -1.46 2.77
N THR A 119 17.79 -1.81 3.68
CA THR A 119 17.47 -2.68 4.83
C THR A 119 17.23 -1.85 6.08
N LEU A 120 16.06 -2.00 6.69
CA LEU A 120 15.82 -1.60 8.09
C LEU A 120 16.22 -2.77 8.99
N LEU A 121 17.30 -2.61 9.74
CA LEU A 121 17.90 -3.67 10.54
C LEU A 121 17.62 -3.43 12.02
N ALA A 122 16.72 -4.20 12.61
CA ALA A 122 16.47 -4.12 14.04
C ALA A 122 17.75 -4.48 14.81
N ALA A 123 18.17 -3.62 15.74
CA ALA A 123 19.30 -3.89 16.62
C ALA A 123 18.99 -5.08 17.53
N SER A 124 20.02 -5.76 18.05
CA SER A 124 19.81 -6.92 18.93
C SER A 124 19.10 -6.57 20.24
N ASN A 125 19.17 -5.30 20.65
CA ASN A 125 18.49 -4.72 21.79
C ASN A 125 17.28 -3.85 21.36
N PHE A 126 16.73 -4.06 20.16
CA PHE A 126 15.56 -3.30 19.70
C PHE A 126 14.43 -3.40 20.73
N SER A 127 13.82 -2.26 21.05
CA SER A 127 12.73 -2.16 22.01
C SER A 127 11.65 -1.23 21.51
N GLY A 128 10.41 -1.74 21.42
CA GLY A 128 9.23 -1.00 21.00
C GLY A 128 8.21 -1.90 20.33
N MET A 129 7.11 -1.31 19.84
CA MET A 129 6.00 -2.06 19.25
C MET A 129 6.40 -2.83 17.98
N ALA A 130 7.07 -2.14 17.05
CA ALA A 130 7.53 -2.68 15.77
C ALA A 130 8.61 -1.78 15.16
N VAL A 131 9.37 -2.29 14.18
CA VAL A 131 10.40 -1.49 13.47
C VAL A 131 9.78 -0.23 12.83
N ILE A 132 8.59 -0.35 12.24
CA ILE A 132 7.75 0.79 11.81
C ILE A 132 6.45 0.76 12.60
N ASP A 133 6.08 1.88 13.21
CA ASP A 133 4.85 2.05 13.99
C ASP A 133 3.95 3.11 13.37
N ALA A 134 2.79 2.69 12.85
CA ALA A 134 1.82 3.57 12.19
C ALA A 134 0.80 4.24 13.13
N ASP A 135 0.68 3.78 14.37
CA ASP A 135 -0.27 4.35 15.34
C ASP A 135 0.21 4.11 16.80
N PRO A 136 1.18 4.90 17.28
CA PRO A 136 1.78 4.65 18.58
C PRO A 136 0.76 4.73 19.71
N TYR A 137 0.84 3.80 20.65
CA TYR A 137 0.17 3.93 21.94
C TYR A 137 0.81 5.04 22.76
N ILE A 138 -0.02 5.86 23.41
CA ILE A 138 0.42 6.91 24.31
C ILE A 138 0.86 6.27 25.63
N PRO A 139 2.12 6.43 26.07
CA PRO A 139 2.60 5.88 27.34
C PRO A 139 1.73 6.36 28.51
N GLY A 140 1.23 5.43 29.32
CA GLY A 140 0.33 5.74 30.44
C GLY A 140 -1.08 6.19 30.04
N GLY A 141 -1.40 6.22 28.74
CA GLY A 141 -2.68 6.69 28.20
C GLY A 141 -3.85 5.70 28.33
N GLY A 142 -3.71 4.62 29.10
CA GLY A 142 -4.78 3.63 29.29
C GLY A 142 -5.24 2.93 28.01
N GLY A 143 -4.34 2.81 27.02
CA GLY A 143 -4.67 2.28 25.69
C GLY A 143 -5.02 3.35 24.65
N ALA A 144 -5.00 4.63 25.00
CA ALA A 144 -5.10 5.72 24.03
C ALA A 144 -3.94 5.69 23.03
N GLN A 145 -4.23 6.06 21.78
CA GLN A 145 -3.32 6.02 20.64
C GLN A 145 -3.20 7.39 20.00
N TRP A 146 -2.26 7.55 19.07
CA TRP A 146 -2.07 8.83 18.39
C TRP A 146 -3.24 9.18 17.50
N TYR A 147 -3.81 8.19 16.83
CA TYR A 147 -4.90 8.38 15.89
C TYR A 147 -6.08 7.46 16.23
N ILE A 148 -7.28 7.84 15.82
CA ILE A 148 -8.39 6.91 15.80
C ILE A 148 -8.12 5.96 14.64
N ASN A 149 -8.00 4.66 14.89
CA ASN A 149 -7.63 3.67 13.87
C ASN A 149 -8.50 3.73 12.62
N GLN A 150 -9.83 3.95 12.75
CA GLN A 150 -10.73 4.09 11.61
C GLN A 150 -10.46 5.33 10.76
N ASN A 151 -9.78 6.34 11.32
CA ASN A 151 -9.40 7.58 10.67
C ASN A 151 -7.91 7.64 10.31
N ASN A 152 -7.14 6.56 10.49
CA ASN A 152 -5.70 6.55 10.24
C ASN A 152 -5.39 6.32 8.74
N PHE A 153 -5.71 7.32 7.92
CA PHE A 153 -5.63 7.28 6.46
C PHE A 153 -4.25 7.66 5.91
N PHE A 154 -4.05 7.48 4.59
CA PHE A 154 -3.00 8.13 3.79
C PHE A 154 -1.57 7.81 4.24
N ARG A 155 -1.22 6.53 4.15
CA ARG A 155 0.09 6.02 4.55
C ARG A 155 0.61 5.05 3.51
N SER A 156 1.90 5.10 3.22
CA SER A 156 2.51 4.06 2.40
C SER A 156 3.90 3.70 2.90
N VAL A 157 4.26 2.42 2.82
CA VAL A 157 5.63 1.94 2.99
C VAL A 157 6.00 1.11 1.77
N ARG A 158 7.10 1.45 1.11
CA ARG A 158 7.51 0.86 -0.17
C ARG A 158 8.99 0.57 -0.23
N ASN A 159 9.37 -0.55 -0.86
CA ASN A 159 10.75 -0.85 -1.25
C ASN A 159 11.71 -1.05 -0.07
N PHE A 160 11.43 -2.02 0.81
CA PHE A 160 12.29 -2.30 1.96
C PHE A 160 12.59 -3.78 2.16
N VAL A 161 13.78 -4.06 2.66
CA VAL A 161 14.01 -5.26 3.47
C VAL A 161 13.87 -4.86 4.94
N ILE A 162 13.05 -5.56 5.71
CA ILE A 162 12.95 -5.38 7.16
C ILE A 162 13.50 -6.64 7.83
N ASP A 163 14.63 -6.52 8.50
CA ASP A 163 15.36 -7.64 9.11
C ASP A 163 15.34 -7.57 10.63
N THR A 164 14.67 -8.53 11.26
CA THR A 164 14.54 -8.63 12.72
C THR A 164 15.44 -9.71 13.32
N ARG A 165 16.24 -10.44 12.52
CA ARG A 165 16.99 -11.63 12.97
C ARG A 165 18.04 -11.37 14.04
N ARG A 166 18.46 -10.13 14.24
CA ARG A 166 19.39 -9.76 15.33
C ARG A 166 18.70 -9.71 16.69
N VAL A 167 17.40 -9.47 16.73
CA VAL A 167 16.61 -9.57 17.98
C VAL A 167 16.58 -11.04 18.40
N PRO A 168 16.84 -11.37 19.67
CA PRO A 168 16.77 -12.74 20.15
C PRO A 168 15.45 -13.41 19.78
N ASP A 169 15.51 -14.68 19.37
CA ASP A 169 14.38 -15.45 18.86
C ASP A 169 13.20 -15.56 19.84
N HIS A 170 13.47 -15.64 21.14
CA HIS A 170 12.47 -15.70 22.21
C HIS A 170 11.91 -14.34 22.64
N VAL A 171 12.42 -13.23 22.07
CA VAL A 171 11.91 -11.87 22.31
C VAL A 171 11.01 -11.50 21.15
N SER A 172 9.83 -10.93 21.46
CA SER A 172 8.92 -10.46 20.42
C SER A 172 9.57 -9.34 19.62
N ALA A 173 9.59 -9.50 18.30
CA ALA A 173 10.04 -8.49 17.36
C ALA A 173 9.09 -8.44 16.18
N THR A 174 8.55 -7.26 15.91
CA THR A 174 7.58 -7.04 14.84
C THR A 174 8.19 -6.14 13.77
N GLY A 175 8.03 -6.48 12.50
CA GLY A 175 8.45 -5.63 11.39
C GLY A 175 7.61 -4.35 11.32
N ILE A 176 6.30 -4.49 11.15
CA ILE A 176 5.40 -3.34 10.97
C ILE A 176 4.18 -3.48 11.89
N HIS A 177 3.93 -2.47 12.72
CA HIS A 177 2.64 -2.24 13.36
C HIS A 177 1.78 -1.41 12.41
N TRP A 178 0.84 -2.06 11.74
CA TRP A 178 0.08 -1.53 10.60
C TRP A 178 -1.40 -1.33 10.93
N GLN A 179 -1.69 -0.65 12.03
CA GLN A 179 -3.04 -0.29 12.43
C GLN A 179 -3.53 0.94 11.65
N VAL A 180 -4.18 0.68 10.51
CA VAL A 180 -4.49 1.71 9.52
C VAL A 180 -5.90 1.56 8.91
N SER A 181 -6.29 2.59 8.14
CA SER A 181 -7.55 2.65 7.39
C SER A 181 -7.36 2.78 5.88
N GLN A 182 -8.37 3.27 5.14
CA GLN A 182 -8.34 3.46 3.68
C GLN A 182 -7.22 4.41 3.21
N ALA A 183 -6.95 4.38 1.91
CA ALA A 183 -5.85 5.11 1.27
C ALA A 183 -4.48 4.78 1.88
N THR A 184 -4.27 3.50 2.17
CA THR A 184 -3.01 3.01 2.73
C THR A 184 -2.49 1.80 1.96
N SER A 185 -1.17 1.69 1.88
CA SER A 185 -0.51 0.61 1.15
C SER A 185 0.82 0.15 1.74
N LEU A 186 1.07 -1.17 1.66
CA LEU A 186 2.39 -1.77 1.81
C LEU A 186 2.75 -2.43 0.47
N MET A 187 3.91 -2.09 -0.10
CA MET A 187 4.31 -2.59 -1.42
C MET A 187 5.80 -2.91 -1.51
N ASN A 188 6.16 -4.00 -2.18
CA ASN A 188 7.56 -4.39 -2.41
C ASN A 188 8.40 -4.42 -1.12
N ILE A 189 7.91 -5.17 -0.12
CA ILE A 189 8.58 -5.32 1.17
C ILE A 189 8.94 -6.78 1.41
N ARG A 190 10.19 -7.02 1.78
CA ARG A 190 10.67 -8.31 2.25
C ARG A 190 10.93 -8.29 3.76
N LEU A 191 10.18 -9.08 4.51
CA LEU A 191 10.36 -9.26 5.95
C LEU A 191 11.17 -10.53 6.23
N VAL A 192 12.31 -10.36 6.92
CA VAL A 192 13.25 -11.44 7.22
C VAL A 192 13.36 -11.61 8.72
N MET A 193 12.88 -12.75 9.21
CA MET A 193 12.73 -13.06 10.63
C MET A 193 13.49 -14.33 11.00
N SER A 194 13.59 -14.63 12.30
CA SER A 194 14.11 -15.91 12.78
C SER A 194 13.24 -17.08 12.31
N ASP A 195 13.84 -18.14 11.79
CA ASP A 195 13.15 -19.39 11.40
C ASP A 195 13.29 -20.48 12.47
N ARG A 196 13.87 -20.15 13.63
CA ARG A 196 13.99 -21.08 14.75
C ARG A 196 12.61 -21.44 15.29
N LYS A 197 12.40 -22.73 15.55
CA LYS A 197 11.18 -23.23 16.18
C LYS A 197 10.95 -22.58 17.55
N GLY A 198 9.75 -22.08 17.78
CA GLY A 198 9.34 -21.39 19.02
C GLY A 198 9.77 -19.93 19.09
N ASN A 199 10.18 -19.31 17.97
CA ASN A 199 10.50 -17.89 17.95
C ASN A 199 9.25 -17.03 18.22
N ALA A 200 9.46 -15.75 18.53
CA ALA A 200 8.42 -14.77 18.81
C ALA A 200 8.39 -13.64 17.76
N HIS A 201 9.05 -13.80 16.62
CA HIS A 201 9.11 -12.78 15.58
C HIS A 201 7.82 -12.75 14.76
N GLN A 202 7.46 -11.56 14.31
CA GLN A 202 6.23 -11.29 13.56
C GLN A 202 6.53 -10.34 12.41
N GLY A 203 5.97 -10.58 11.23
CA GLY A 203 6.16 -9.67 10.10
C GLY A 203 5.30 -8.42 10.28
N ILE A 204 3.98 -8.61 10.24
CA ILE A 204 3.00 -7.55 10.48
C ILE A 204 2.21 -7.86 11.74
N TRP A 205 1.99 -6.83 12.54
CA TRP A 205 0.98 -6.78 13.60
C TRP A 205 -0.07 -5.73 13.26
N MET A 206 -1.34 -6.12 13.28
CA MET A 206 -2.48 -5.23 13.06
C MET A 206 -3.64 -5.71 13.94
N GLU A 207 -4.00 -4.94 14.94
CA GLU A 207 -5.01 -5.29 15.94
C GLU A 207 -6.41 -4.85 15.55
N ASN A 208 -6.54 -3.78 14.75
CA ASN A 208 -7.81 -3.25 14.25
C ASN A 208 -7.56 -2.22 13.11
N GLY A 209 -8.64 -1.59 12.63
CA GLY A 209 -8.63 -0.55 11.59
C GLY A 209 -9.78 -0.71 10.61
N SER A 210 -9.81 0.13 9.56
CA SER A 210 -10.78 0.06 8.44
C SER A 210 -10.04 0.07 7.11
N GLY A 211 -9.28 -0.99 6.93
CA GLY A 211 -8.15 -1.07 6.03
C GLY A 211 -8.48 -1.13 4.55
N GLY A 212 -7.36 -1.16 3.84
CA GLY A 212 -7.19 -0.91 2.43
C GLY A 212 -6.41 -2.04 1.74
N PHE A 213 -5.22 -1.73 1.21
CA PHE A 213 -4.50 -2.62 0.29
C PHE A 213 -3.08 -2.94 0.75
N MET A 214 -2.60 -4.17 0.52
CA MET A 214 -1.18 -4.50 0.60
C MET A 214 -0.84 -5.54 -0.47
N GLY A 215 0.38 -5.51 -0.99
CA GLY A 215 0.78 -6.55 -1.92
C GLY A 215 2.23 -6.50 -2.35
N ASP A 216 2.60 -7.47 -3.17
CA ASP A 216 3.96 -7.63 -3.68
C ASP A 216 4.96 -7.74 -2.50
N MET A 217 4.68 -8.65 -1.55
CA MET A 217 5.46 -8.81 -0.32
C MET A 217 6.04 -10.21 -0.16
N GLU A 218 7.18 -10.30 0.51
CA GLU A 218 7.84 -11.56 0.85
C GLU A 218 8.07 -11.68 2.35
N PHE A 219 7.75 -12.83 2.94
CA PHE A 219 7.96 -13.13 4.35
C PHE A 219 8.83 -14.38 4.47
N TYR A 220 9.90 -14.31 5.26
CA TYR A 220 10.76 -15.43 5.57
C TYR A 220 10.89 -15.64 7.07
N GLY A 221 10.57 -16.85 7.54
CA GLY A 221 10.62 -17.21 8.96
C GLY A 221 9.47 -16.60 9.77
N GLY A 222 9.68 -16.46 11.08
CA GLY A 222 8.75 -15.85 12.01
C GLY A 222 7.71 -16.82 12.56
N LYS A 223 7.21 -16.51 13.75
CA LYS A 223 6.02 -17.15 14.33
C LYS A 223 4.79 -16.85 13.47
N PHE A 224 4.66 -15.58 13.11
CA PHE A 224 3.60 -15.10 12.22
C PHE A 224 4.21 -14.32 11.07
N GLY A 225 3.87 -14.67 9.82
CA GLY A 225 4.09 -13.76 8.70
C GLY A 225 3.25 -12.51 8.91
N ILE A 226 1.93 -12.70 8.99
CA ILE A 226 0.94 -11.64 9.22
C ILE A 226 0.06 -12.03 10.41
N TRP A 227 0.02 -11.22 11.47
CA TRP A 227 -0.94 -11.34 12.56
C TRP A 227 -1.90 -10.14 12.50
N VAL A 228 -3.16 -10.40 12.11
CA VAL A 228 -4.10 -9.35 11.69
C VAL A 228 -5.48 -9.42 12.35
N GLY A 229 -6.06 -8.25 12.52
CA GLY A 229 -7.43 -7.97 12.87
C GLY A 229 -7.85 -6.64 12.24
N ASN A 230 -8.88 -6.60 11.40
CA ASN A 230 -9.34 -5.39 10.74
C ASN A 230 -10.71 -5.61 10.08
N GLN A 231 -11.53 -4.58 9.93
CA GLN A 231 -12.83 -4.69 9.27
C GLN A 231 -12.75 -5.38 7.90
N GLN A 232 -11.91 -4.84 7.01
CA GLN A 232 -11.68 -5.36 5.67
C GLN A 232 -10.28 -5.04 5.15
N PHE A 233 -9.78 -5.86 4.23
CA PHE A 233 -8.55 -5.58 3.49
C PHE A 233 -8.50 -6.38 2.18
N THR A 234 -7.69 -5.91 1.24
CA THR A 234 -7.31 -6.66 0.05
C THR A 234 -5.80 -6.90 0.05
N VAL A 235 -5.40 -8.16 -0.04
CA VAL A 235 -4.00 -8.61 -0.02
C VAL A 235 -3.68 -9.30 -1.33
N ARG A 236 -2.62 -8.89 -2.03
CA ARG A 236 -2.28 -9.43 -3.36
C ARG A 236 -0.80 -9.81 -3.50
N ASN A 237 -0.50 -10.91 -4.18
CA ASN A 237 0.88 -11.28 -4.56
C ASN A 237 1.83 -11.31 -3.36
N VAL A 238 1.54 -12.18 -2.40
CA VAL A 238 2.33 -12.33 -1.17
C VAL A 238 2.92 -13.72 -1.11
N THR A 239 4.22 -13.80 -0.85
CA THR A 239 4.94 -15.07 -0.64
C THR A 239 5.36 -15.22 0.81
N MET A 240 5.03 -16.34 1.44
CA MET A 240 5.39 -16.67 2.82
C MET A 240 6.14 -17.99 2.86
N THR A 241 7.35 -17.98 3.42
CA THR A 241 8.23 -19.15 3.47
C THR A 241 8.75 -19.40 4.87
N ASN A 242 8.67 -20.65 5.34
CA ASN A 242 9.19 -21.08 6.64
C ASN A 242 8.58 -20.35 7.86
N CYS A 243 7.38 -19.77 7.74
CA CYS A 243 6.64 -19.26 8.89
C CYS A 243 6.11 -20.41 9.74
N GLU A 244 5.99 -20.25 11.05
CA GLU A 244 5.17 -21.21 11.81
C GLU A 244 3.71 -21.12 11.33
N THR A 245 3.14 -19.92 11.38
CA THR A 245 1.85 -19.60 10.76
C THR A 245 2.04 -18.47 9.75
N ALA A 246 1.60 -18.67 8.51
CA ALA A 246 1.75 -17.65 7.46
C ALA A 246 0.85 -16.44 7.75
N VAL A 247 -0.44 -16.68 7.98
CA VAL A 247 -1.44 -15.68 8.36
C VAL A 247 -2.19 -16.15 9.61
N TYR A 248 -2.14 -15.37 10.68
CA TYR A 248 -3.01 -15.52 11.84
C TYR A 248 -4.10 -14.45 11.80
N GLY A 249 -5.34 -14.87 11.56
CA GLY A 249 -6.52 -14.01 11.55
C GLY A 249 -7.18 -13.96 12.93
N MET A 250 -7.05 -12.85 13.64
CA MET A 250 -7.70 -12.64 14.93
C MET A 250 -9.17 -12.25 14.78
N TRP A 251 -9.48 -11.30 13.90
CA TRP A 251 -10.86 -10.87 13.61
C TRP A 251 -10.99 -10.12 12.27
N ASN A 252 -12.16 -10.19 11.64
CA ASN A 252 -12.52 -9.28 10.54
C ASN A 252 -14.04 -9.30 10.28
N TRP A 253 -14.49 -8.47 9.34
CA TRP A 253 -15.79 -8.64 8.72
C TRP A 253 -15.67 -9.39 7.39
N GLY A 254 -14.67 -9.05 6.58
CA GLY A 254 -14.36 -9.78 5.35
C GLY A 254 -13.05 -9.32 4.70
N TRP A 255 -12.19 -10.26 4.33
CA TRP A 255 -10.93 -9.99 3.63
C TRP A 255 -10.84 -10.77 2.32
N THR A 256 -10.09 -10.21 1.37
CA THR A 256 -9.77 -10.88 0.10
C THR A 256 -8.26 -11.04 -0.02
N PHE A 257 -7.82 -12.26 -0.29
CA PHE A 257 -6.45 -12.66 -0.55
C PHE A 257 -6.35 -13.20 -1.98
N GLN A 258 -5.48 -12.62 -2.80
CA GLN A 258 -5.28 -13.04 -4.18
C GLN A 258 -3.80 -13.29 -4.51
N GLY A 259 -3.48 -14.40 -5.18
CA GLY A 259 -2.09 -14.65 -5.61
C GLY A 259 -1.16 -14.94 -4.42
N ILE A 260 -1.62 -15.72 -3.45
CA ILE A 260 -0.84 -16.03 -2.23
C ILE A 260 -0.01 -17.29 -2.46
N THR A 261 1.28 -17.21 -2.17
CA THR A 261 2.20 -18.35 -2.23
C THR A 261 2.68 -18.71 -0.82
N ILE A 262 2.49 -19.95 -0.38
CA ILE A 262 2.88 -20.42 0.96
C ILE A 262 3.78 -21.65 0.81
N ASN A 263 4.98 -21.61 1.39
CA ASN A 263 5.98 -22.67 1.26
C ASN A 263 6.55 -23.07 2.63
N ASN A 264 6.47 -24.36 2.93
CA ASN A 264 7.10 -24.96 4.13
C ASN A 264 6.67 -24.30 5.46
N CYS A 265 5.44 -23.80 5.53
CA CYS A 265 4.87 -23.28 6.78
C CYS A 265 4.27 -24.42 7.61
N GLN A 266 4.01 -24.24 8.91
CA GLN A 266 3.24 -25.24 9.67
C GLN A 266 1.74 -25.10 9.40
N VAL A 267 1.27 -23.85 9.32
CA VAL A 267 -0.10 -23.50 8.96
C VAL A 267 -0.09 -22.35 7.95
N GLY A 268 -0.93 -22.43 6.92
CA GLY A 268 -1.15 -21.30 6.01
C GLY A 268 -1.94 -20.19 6.68
N PHE A 269 -3.25 -20.40 6.85
CA PHE A 269 -4.18 -19.48 7.52
C PHE A 269 -4.69 -20.12 8.82
N ASP A 270 -4.39 -19.49 9.95
CA ASP A 270 -4.89 -19.87 11.27
C ASP A 270 -5.91 -18.83 11.74
N LEU A 271 -7.19 -19.18 11.63
CA LEU A 271 -8.31 -18.26 11.75
C LEU A 271 -9.02 -18.47 13.09
N LYS A 272 -9.02 -17.44 13.93
CA LYS A 272 -9.90 -17.40 15.09
C LYS A 272 -11.34 -17.22 14.59
N THR A 273 -12.26 -18.05 15.06
CA THR A 273 -13.63 -18.16 14.53
C THR A 273 -14.63 -18.40 15.67
N GLY A 274 -15.92 -18.27 15.37
CA GLY A 274 -17.03 -18.67 16.25
C GLY A 274 -17.56 -17.59 17.19
N GLY A 275 -16.87 -16.46 17.33
CA GLY A 275 -17.38 -15.31 18.07
C GLY A 275 -18.25 -14.41 17.18
N THR A 276 -19.46 -14.10 17.66
CA THR A 276 -20.52 -13.40 16.91
C THR A 276 -20.99 -12.10 17.57
N THR A 277 -20.50 -11.78 18.77
CA THR A 277 -20.81 -10.52 19.46
C THR A 277 -19.68 -9.52 19.25
N SER A 278 -19.95 -8.23 19.48
CA SER A 278 -18.92 -7.18 19.43
C SER A 278 -17.74 -7.50 20.37
N ASP A 279 -18.01 -7.99 21.57
CA ASP A 279 -16.97 -8.30 22.58
C ASP A 279 -16.17 -9.56 22.26
N THR A 280 -16.70 -10.45 21.43
CA THR A 280 -16.08 -11.73 21.09
C THR A 280 -15.72 -11.81 19.61
N GLN A 281 -15.73 -10.71 18.87
CA GLN A 281 -15.59 -10.71 17.42
C GLN A 281 -14.35 -11.49 16.96
N THR A 282 -14.56 -12.31 15.92
CA THR A 282 -13.55 -13.18 15.32
C THR A 282 -13.57 -13.02 13.80
N VAL A 283 -12.88 -13.86 13.04
CA VAL A 283 -12.88 -13.80 11.57
C VAL A 283 -14.30 -14.02 11.07
N GLY A 284 -14.84 -13.02 10.38
CA GLY A 284 -16.13 -13.05 9.73
C GLY A 284 -16.05 -13.85 8.42
N GLY A 285 -15.17 -13.45 7.51
CA GLY A 285 -15.06 -14.11 6.22
C GLY A 285 -13.74 -13.92 5.49
N GLU A 286 -13.31 -14.95 4.76
CA GLU A 286 -12.12 -14.93 3.92
C GLU A 286 -12.47 -15.36 2.49
N ALA A 287 -12.00 -14.61 1.50
CA ALA A 287 -11.99 -15.01 0.10
C ALA A 287 -10.54 -15.19 -0.38
N ILE A 288 -10.12 -16.42 -0.61
CA ILE A 288 -8.76 -16.78 -1.03
C ILE A 288 -8.79 -17.28 -2.48
N ILE A 289 -8.14 -16.54 -3.37
CA ILE A 289 -8.20 -16.71 -4.82
C ILE A 289 -6.77 -16.87 -5.37
N ASP A 290 -6.56 -17.79 -6.31
CA ASP A 290 -5.28 -17.99 -7.00
C ASP A 290 -4.11 -18.25 -6.04
N ALA A 291 -4.28 -19.18 -5.09
CA ALA A 291 -3.22 -19.51 -4.12
C ALA A 291 -2.40 -20.73 -4.52
N VAL A 292 -1.11 -20.74 -4.20
CA VAL A 292 -0.21 -21.89 -4.37
C VAL A 292 0.42 -22.24 -3.03
N VAL A 293 0.19 -23.46 -2.56
CA VAL A 293 0.61 -23.89 -1.22
C VAL A 293 1.42 -25.18 -1.33
N SER A 294 2.63 -25.18 -0.77
CA SER A 294 3.54 -26.32 -0.81
C SER A 294 4.08 -26.71 0.56
N ASN A 295 4.22 -28.02 0.80
CA ASN A 295 4.86 -28.63 1.96
C ASN A 295 4.39 -28.04 3.30
N THR A 296 3.10 -27.72 3.40
CA THR A 296 2.49 -27.06 4.54
C THR A 296 1.45 -28.02 5.12
N PRO A 297 1.60 -28.52 6.37
CA PRO A 297 0.71 -29.54 6.93
C PRO A 297 -0.78 -29.18 6.87
N VAL A 298 -1.12 -27.91 7.12
CA VAL A 298 -2.49 -27.39 7.11
C VAL A 298 -2.56 -26.10 6.31
N PHE A 299 -3.36 -26.04 5.25
CA PHE A 299 -3.57 -24.80 4.50
C PHE A 299 -4.46 -23.82 5.29
N VAL A 300 -5.72 -24.15 5.58
CA VAL A 300 -6.60 -23.31 6.41
C VAL A 300 -7.05 -24.07 7.65
N ARG A 301 -6.95 -23.42 8.81
CA ARG A 301 -7.38 -23.94 10.10
C ARG A 301 -8.29 -22.95 10.81
N SER A 302 -9.49 -23.39 11.17
CA SER A 302 -10.39 -22.63 12.03
C SER A 302 -10.21 -23.03 13.50
N SER A 303 -10.28 -22.08 14.42
CA SER A 303 -10.16 -22.34 15.86
C SER A 303 -11.33 -23.18 16.41
N VAL A 304 -12.52 -22.99 15.85
CA VAL A 304 -13.71 -23.82 16.09
C VAL A 304 -14.39 -24.10 14.76
N HIS A 305 -15.12 -25.22 14.69
CA HIS A 305 -15.93 -25.57 13.53
C HIS A 305 -17.09 -24.59 13.38
N THR A 306 -17.32 -24.06 12.18
CA THR A 306 -18.42 -23.13 11.92
C THR A 306 -19.19 -23.57 10.67
N THR A 307 -20.52 -23.53 10.76
CA THR A 307 -21.44 -23.85 9.64
C THR A 307 -22.32 -22.64 9.29
N SER A 308 -21.94 -21.45 9.74
CA SER A 308 -22.70 -20.20 9.60
C SER A 308 -21.75 -19.03 9.26
N LEU A 309 -22.29 -17.80 9.18
CA LEU A 309 -21.59 -16.60 8.70
C LEU A 309 -20.25 -16.31 9.41
N ALA A 310 -20.10 -16.63 10.70
CA ALA A 310 -18.86 -16.37 11.44
C ALA A 310 -17.80 -17.42 11.10
N GLY A 311 -16.86 -17.07 10.23
CA GLY A 311 -15.87 -17.99 9.65
C GLY A 311 -16.28 -18.48 8.27
N SER A 312 -16.95 -17.63 7.49
CA SER A 312 -17.20 -17.87 6.06
C SER A 312 -15.88 -18.02 5.32
N LEU A 313 -15.80 -18.94 4.37
CA LEU A 313 -14.59 -19.17 3.60
C LEU A 313 -14.95 -19.46 2.15
N VAL A 314 -14.29 -18.76 1.23
CA VAL A 314 -14.33 -19.02 -0.20
C VAL A 314 -12.91 -19.32 -0.67
N LEU A 315 -12.72 -20.49 -1.28
CA LEU A 315 -11.49 -20.88 -1.95
C LEU A 315 -11.77 -20.95 -3.45
N ASN A 316 -10.93 -20.33 -4.26
CA ASN A 316 -11.04 -20.39 -5.72
C ASN A 316 -9.65 -20.52 -6.36
N ASN A 317 -9.47 -21.52 -7.22
CA ASN A 317 -8.20 -21.81 -7.88
C ASN A 317 -7.00 -21.93 -6.91
N VAL A 318 -7.12 -22.83 -5.92
CA VAL A 318 -6.04 -23.08 -4.94
C VAL A 318 -5.28 -24.35 -5.30
N GLN A 319 -3.99 -24.22 -5.60
CA GLN A 319 -3.09 -25.32 -5.91
C GLN A 319 -2.36 -25.78 -4.65
N LEU A 320 -2.43 -27.07 -4.35
CA LEU A 320 -1.83 -27.70 -3.19
C LEU A 320 -0.78 -28.72 -3.65
N THR A 321 0.38 -28.74 -3.01
CA THR A 321 1.42 -29.76 -3.22
C THR A 321 1.96 -30.21 -1.86
N ASN A 322 1.78 -31.49 -1.52
CA ASN A 322 2.14 -32.05 -0.21
C ASN A 322 1.52 -31.28 0.97
N VAL A 323 0.22 -30.99 0.89
CA VAL A 323 -0.56 -30.28 1.92
C VAL A 323 -1.66 -31.21 2.42
N PRO A 324 -1.43 -32.07 3.43
CA PRO A 324 -2.39 -33.11 3.82
C PRO A 324 -3.79 -32.61 4.20
N ILE A 325 -3.90 -31.42 4.80
CA ILE A 325 -5.17 -30.83 5.24
C ILE A 325 -5.37 -29.51 4.50
N ALA A 326 -6.35 -29.46 3.60
CA ALA A 326 -6.72 -28.22 2.93
C ALA A 326 -7.51 -27.29 3.87
N VAL A 327 -8.52 -27.83 4.55
CA VAL A 327 -9.32 -27.12 5.56
C VAL A 327 -9.50 -28.03 6.77
N GLY A 328 -9.19 -27.53 7.97
CA GLY A 328 -9.34 -28.28 9.22
C GLY A 328 -9.75 -27.42 10.41
N VAL A 329 -10.00 -28.07 11.53
CA VAL A 329 -10.33 -27.42 12.81
C VAL A 329 -9.23 -27.71 13.82
N LEU A 330 -8.85 -26.70 14.61
CA LEU A 330 -7.84 -26.87 15.67
C LEU A 330 -8.27 -27.96 16.66
N ASN A 331 -7.42 -28.97 16.86
CA ASN A 331 -7.71 -30.16 17.68
C ASN A 331 -9.02 -30.89 17.29
N GLY A 332 -9.44 -30.72 16.03
CA GLY A 332 -10.70 -31.23 15.52
C GLY A 332 -10.52 -31.99 14.21
N PRO A 333 -11.64 -32.21 13.49
CA PRO A 333 -11.60 -32.96 12.25
C PRO A 333 -10.96 -32.18 11.10
N THR A 334 -10.46 -32.93 10.11
CA THR A 334 -10.26 -32.42 8.76
C THR A 334 -11.63 -32.22 8.10
N ILE A 335 -11.86 -31.03 7.54
CA ILE A 335 -13.10 -30.66 6.85
C ILE A 335 -12.97 -30.90 5.34
N LEU A 336 -11.84 -30.47 4.77
CA LEU A 336 -11.47 -30.73 3.39
C LEU A 336 -10.08 -31.39 3.37
N PRO A 337 -9.96 -32.66 2.95
CA PRO A 337 -8.65 -33.27 2.76
C PRO A 337 -7.88 -32.53 1.67
N GLY A 338 -6.57 -32.42 1.83
CA GLY A 338 -5.68 -31.89 0.81
C GLY A 338 -4.92 -33.01 0.10
N GLY A 339 -3.62 -32.80 -0.11
CA GLY A 339 -2.68 -33.68 -0.78
C GLY A 339 -1.86 -32.89 -1.79
N THR A 340 -1.75 -33.42 -3.00
CA THR A 340 -1.29 -32.70 -4.18
C THR A 340 -2.44 -32.64 -5.18
N THR A 341 -3.09 -31.48 -5.28
CA THR A 341 -4.37 -31.30 -6.01
C THR A 341 -4.65 -29.82 -6.25
N THR A 342 -5.68 -29.51 -7.04
CA THR A 342 -6.21 -28.15 -7.22
C THR A 342 -7.65 -28.09 -6.73
N ILE A 343 -7.97 -27.11 -5.88
CA ILE A 343 -9.32 -26.77 -5.47
C ILE A 343 -9.84 -25.70 -6.43
N GLU A 344 -10.73 -26.08 -7.35
CA GLU A 344 -11.30 -25.15 -8.32
C GLU A 344 -12.21 -24.11 -7.65
N SER A 345 -13.16 -24.57 -6.83
CA SER A 345 -14.06 -23.73 -6.04
C SER A 345 -14.55 -24.51 -4.83
N TRP A 346 -14.48 -23.88 -3.66
CA TRP A 346 -15.01 -24.44 -2.43
C TRP A 346 -15.53 -23.32 -1.53
N VAL A 347 -16.63 -23.57 -0.82
CA VAL A 347 -17.29 -22.57 0.03
C VAL A 347 -17.74 -23.21 1.34
N GLN A 348 -17.56 -22.49 2.44
CA GLN A 348 -18.19 -22.74 3.74
C GLN A 348 -18.97 -21.48 4.15
N GLY A 349 -20.27 -21.64 4.37
CA GLY A 349 -21.19 -20.54 4.69
C GLY A 349 -22.56 -20.73 4.01
N ASN A 350 -23.38 -19.68 4.03
CA ASN A 350 -24.70 -19.69 3.37
C ASN A 350 -24.55 -19.39 1.86
N VAL A 351 -25.15 -20.22 1.00
CA VAL A 351 -25.09 -20.08 -0.47
C VAL A 351 -26.50 -19.87 -1.06
N TYR A 352 -26.63 -18.93 -1.99
CA TYR A 352 -27.89 -18.59 -2.68
C TYR A 352 -27.70 -18.67 -4.22
N GLN A 353 -28.77 -18.91 -5.01
CA GLN A 353 -28.69 -19.13 -6.48
C GLN A 353 -29.68 -18.25 -7.29
N GLY A 354 -29.22 -17.68 -8.42
CA GLY A 354 -29.93 -16.78 -9.37
C GLY A 354 -29.03 -16.41 -10.59
N ALA A 355 -29.53 -15.74 -11.64
CA ALA A 355 -29.03 -15.93 -13.02
C ALA A 355 -28.26 -14.78 -13.71
N ASN A 356 -26.97 -14.56 -13.40
CA ASN A 356 -25.84 -14.42 -14.36
C ASN A 356 -24.56 -13.91 -13.67
N GLY A 357 -23.41 -14.50 -14.00
CA GLY A 357 -22.14 -14.25 -13.30
C GLY A 357 -20.89 -14.44 -14.16
N ALA A 358 -20.61 -13.50 -15.05
CA ALA A 358 -19.31 -13.44 -15.74
C ALA A 358 -18.26 -12.71 -14.86
N ARG A 359 -17.05 -13.27 -14.75
CA ARG A 359 -15.91 -12.73 -13.98
C ARG A 359 -14.78 -12.26 -14.91
N ARG A 360 -13.90 -11.37 -14.41
CA ARG A 360 -12.85 -10.64 -15.15
C ARG A 360 -11.51 -10.67 -14.38
N PHE A 361 -10.41 -10.57 -15.12
CA PHE A 361 -8.99 -10.63 -14.68
C PHE A 361 -8.47 -9.32 -14.03
N MET A 362 -7.42 -9.36 -13.19
CA MET A 362 -6.79 -8.20 -12.51
C MET A 362 -5.25 -8.31 -12.41
N GLN A 363 -4.54 -7.17 -12.36
CA GLN A 363 -3.06 -7.01 -12.42
C GLN A 363 -2.53 -5.97 -11.41
N GLY A 364 -1.23 -6.06 -11.06
CA GLY A 364 -0.53 -5.22 -10.07
C GLY A 364 0.10 -3.92 -10.60
N ARG A 365 0.69 -3.15 -9.69
CA ARG A 365 1.29 -1.80 -9.87
C ARG A 365 2.63 -1.84 -10.62
N HIS A 366 2.97 -0.74 -11.31
CA HIS A 366 4.30 -0.46 -11.87
C HIS A 366 4.98 0.69 -11.11
N GLU A 367 6.28 0.58 -10.76
CA GLU A 367 7.04 1.63 -10.02
C GLU A 367 8.17 2.29 -10.85
N TYR A 368 8.19 2.08 -12.17
CA TYR A 368 9.13 2.69 -13.13
C TYR A 368 10.61 2.62 -12.70
N GLU A 369 11.02 1.51 -12.08
CA GLU A 369 12.33 1.37 -11.41
C GLU A 369 13.51 1.42 -12.37
N ASP A 370 13.28 1.06 -13.64
CA ASP A 370 14.31 0.96 -14.67
C ASP A 370 14.49 2.27 -15.47
N TYR A 371 13.65 3.30 -15.25
CA TYR A 371 13.65 4.55 -16.01
C TYR A 371 14.67 5.56 -15.50
N ALA A 372 15.37 6.23 -16.42
CA ALA A 372 16.32 7.30 -16.10
C ALA A 372 15.60 8.63 -15.84
N LEU A 373 16.23 9.54 -15.08
CA LEU A 373 15.68 10.86 -14.74
C LEU A 373 15.27 11.68 -15.97
N ASP A 374 16.01 11.58 -17.07
CA ASP A 374 15.71 12.31 -18.31
C ASP A 374 14.46 11.79 -19.05
N GLN A 375 13.91 10.64 -18.63
CA GLN A 375 12.63 10.09 -19.11
C GLN A 375 11.43 10.65 -18.34
N PHE A 376 11.65 11.43 -17.29
CA PHE A 376 10.62 12.15 -16.54
C PHE A 376 10.54 13.62 -16.95
N VAL A 377 9.34 14.21 -16.85
CA VAL A 377 9.13 15.66 -16.95
C VAL A 377 8.32 16.15 -15.75
N SER A 378 8.82 17.16 -15.06
CA SER A 378 8.13 17.79 -13.91
C SER A 378 7.10 18.80 -14.40
N ALA A 379 5.88 18.70 -13.88
CA ALA A 379 4.80 19.64 -14.21
C ALA A 379 5.14 21.08 -13.82
N LYS A 380 5.82 21.29 -12.68
CA LYS A 380 6.23 22.64 -12.24
C LYS A 380 7.32 23.26 -13.12
N ASN A 381 8.28 22.47 -13.60
CA ASN A 381 9.28 22.96 -14.55
C ASN A 381 8.66 23.36 -15.90
N LEU A 382 7.52 22.78 -16.24
CA LEU A 382 6.75 23.09 -17.44
C LEU A 382 5.64 24.13 -17.19
N GLY A 383 5.60 24.79 -16.02
CA GLY A 383 4.82 26.00 -15.79
C GLY A 383 3.55 25.84 -14.95
N ALA A 384 3.15 24.62 -14.57
CA ALA A 384 2.07 24.42 -13.61
C ALA A 384 2.49 24.92 -12.21
N LYS A 385 1.58 25.54 -11.45
CA LYS A 385 1.88 26.14 -10.15
C LYS A 385 1.66 25.18 -8.99
N GLY A 386 0.53 24.48 -8.97
CA GLY A 386 0.17 23.57 -7.89
C GLY A 386 -0.04 24.27 -6.54
N ASP A 387 -0.49 25.53 -6.54
CA ASP A 387 -0.66 26.40 -5.36
C ASP A 387 -2.10 26.42 -4.80
N GLY A 388 -3.02 25.68 -5.41
CA GLY A 388 -4.43 25.57 -5.05
C GLY A 388 -5.29 26.76 -5.47
N LEU A 389 -4.72 27.75 -6.16
CA LEU A 389 -5.36 29.02 -6.50
C LEU A 389 -5.25 29.38 -7.98
N THR A 390 -4.03 29.31 -8.54
CA THR A 390 -3.76 29.56 -9.94
C THR A 390 -4.46 28.50 -10.78
N ASP A 391 -5.14 28.94 -11.84
CA ASP A 391 -5.75 28.04 -12.81
C ASP A 391 -4.65 27.34 -13.63
N ASP A 392 -4.42 26.07 -13.31
CA ASP A 392 -3.43 25.21 -13.95
C ASP A 392 -3.99 24.45 -15.17
N THR A 393 -5.25 24.70 -15.58
CA THR A 393 -5.92 23.95 -16.65
C THR A 393 -5.14 23.95 -17.96
N GLU A 394 -4.78 25.13 -18.47
CA GLU A 394 -4.06 25.26 -19.74
C GLU A 394 -2.63 24.70 -19.65
N ALA A 395 -1.95 24.92 -18.53
CA ALA A 395 -0.59 24.44 -18.30
C ALA A 395 -0.56 22.91 -18.31
N LEU A 396 -1.44 22.26 -17.54
CA LEU A 396 -1.56 20.81 -17.49
C LEU A 396 -2.01 20.23 -18.83
N GLN A 397 -2.98 20.85 -19.50
CA GLN A 397 -3.45 20.37 -20.80
C GLN A 397 -2.34 20.36 -21.86
N ARG A 398 -1.49 21.40 -21.87
CA ARG A 398 -0.31 21.46 -22.74
C ARG A 398 0.71 20.38 -22.38
N ILE A 399 1.03 20.20 -21.10
CA ILE A 399 1.99 19.18 -20.64
C ILE A 399 1.55 17.79 -21.10
N PHE A 400 0.28 17.43 -20.90
CA PHE A 400 -0.26 16.17 -21.36
C PHE A 400 -0.19 16.03 -22.89
N GLY A 401 -0.56 17.06 -23.64
CA GLY A 401 -0.49 17.04 -25.10
C GLY A 401 0.94 16.90 -25.65
N GLU A 402 1.92 17.50 -25.00
CA GLU A 402 3.32 17.47 -25.43
C GLU A 402 4.01 16.14 -25.09
N HIS A 403 3.70 15.55 -23.93
CA HIS A 403 4.49 14.47 -23.34
C HIS A 403 3.82 13.10 -23.23
N ALA A 404 2.49 12.99 -23.44
CA ALA A 404 1.82 11.69 -23.48
C ALA A 404 2.50 10.74 -24.48
N GLY A 405 2.77 9.51 -24.04
CA GLY A 405 3.48 8.50 -24.83
C GLY A 405 4.97 8.76 -25.06
N LYS A 406 5.55 9.85 -24.53
CA LYS A 406 6.96 10.23 -24.76
C LYS A 406 7.80 10.27 -23.49
N LYS A 407 7.19 10.66 -22.36
CA LYS A 407 7.84 10.81 -21.06
C LYS A 407 6.89 10.37 -19.94
N ILE A 408 7.43 10.03 -18.78
CA ILE A 408 6.65 9.91 -17.55
C ILE A 408 6.43 11.30 -16.99
N ILE A 409 5.17 11.66 -16.73
CA ILE A 409 4.81 12.98 -16.23
C ILE A 409 4.81 12.91 -14.70
N PHE A 410 5.76 13.62 -14.09
CA PHE A 410 5.86 13.75 -12.64
C PHE A 410 5.08 14.97 -12.19
N LEU A 411 3.99 14.74 -11.46
CA LEU A 411 3.18 15.78 -10.86
C LEU A 411 3.73 16.08 -9.46
N ASP A 412 4.64 17.06 -9.38
CA ASP A 412 5.23 17.53 -8.12
C ASP A 412 4.15 17.74 -7.03
N HIS A 413 4.50 17.62 -5.75
CA HIS A 413 3.48 17.78 -4.71
C HIS A 413 2.87 19.19 -4.77
N GLY A 414 1.54 19.24 -4.73
CA GLY A 414 0.79 20.49 -4.86
C GLY A 414 -0.70 20.25 -4.98
N THR A 415 -1.46 21.35 -5.00
CA THR A 415 -2.88 21.34 -5.36
C THR A 415 -3.04 22.11 -6.67
N TYR A 416 -3.39 21.42 -7.74
CA TYR A 416 -3.51 21.99 -9.08
C TYR A 416 -4.98 22.32 -9.32
N TYR A 417 -5.32 23.60 -9.26
CA TYR A 417 -6.70 24.05 -9.43
C TYR A 417 -7.05 24.10 -10.92
N ILE A 418 -8.14 23.45 -11.30
CA ILE A 418 -8.65 23.47 -12.68
C ILE A 418 -10.06 24.03 -12.73
N THR A 419 -10.36 24.79 -13.77
CA THR A 419 -11.68 25.43 -13.99
C THR A 419 -12.41 24.90 -15.21
N ASP A 420 -11.76 24.04 -16.01
CA ASP A 420 -12.37 23.33 -17.12
C ASP A 420 -11.91 21.84 -17.17
N THR A 421 -12.58 21.02 -17.97
CA THR A 421 -12.29 19.62 -18.25
C THR A 421 -10.82 19.46 -18.65
N LEU A 422 -10.09 18.66 -17.87
CA LEU A 422 -8.72 18.27 -18.13
C LEU A 422 -8.70 16.90 -18.80
N LEU A 423 -8.27 16.83 -20.07
CA LEU A 423 -8.08 15.57 -20.78
C LEU A 423 -6.69 15.01 -20.51
N ILE A 424 -6.63 13.78 -19.99
CA ILE A 424 -5.42 12.96 -19.89
C ILE A 424 -5.43 11.98 -21.08
N PRO A 425 -4.61 12.16 -22.12
CA PRO A 425 -4.63 11.32 -23.32
C PRO A 425 -4.22 9.86 -23.03
N ALA A 426 -4.70 8.93 -23.86
CA ALA A 426 -4.11 7.59 -23.92
C ALA A 426 -2.61 7.68 -24.29
N GLY A 427 -1.80 6.77 -23.73
CA GLY A 427 -0.34 6.78 -23.75
C GLY A 427 0.32 7.45 -22.54
N THR A 428 -0.45 8.02 -21.61
CA THR A 428 0.10 8.78 -20.48
C THR A 428 0.52 7.89 -19.31
N HIS A 429 1.71 8.15 -18.75
CA HIS A 429 2.12 7.67 -17.43
C HIS A 429 2.21 8.89 -16.51
N LEU A 430 1.39 8.94 -15.47
CA LEU A 430 1.28 10.06 -14.52
C LEU A 430 1.61 9.56 -13.10
N VAL A 431 2.57 10.20 -12.45
CA VAL A 431 3.02 9.85 -11.09
C VAL A 431 3.04 11.10 -10.23
N GLY A 432 2.35 11.08 -9.09
CA GLY A 432 2.38 12.15 -8.11
C GLY A 432 3.53 12.01 -7.09
N GLU A 433 3.72 13.06 -6.29
CA GLU A 433 4.65 13.08 -5.16
C GLU A 433 3.82 13.11 -3.86
N ALA A 434 3.87 12.03 -3.07
CA ALA A 434 2.94 11.79 -1.99
C ALA A 434 1.49 11.55 -2.49
N TRP A 435 0.69 12.61 -2.52
CA TRP A 435 -0.68 12.60 -3.04
C TRP A 435 -0.94 13.97 -3.65
N SER A 436 -0.43 14.17 -4.86
CA SER A 436 -0.60 15.41 -5.62
C SER A 436 -2.08 15.57 -5.99
N VAL A 437 -2.67 16.74 -5.73
CA VAL A 437 -4.12 16.93 -5.84
C VAL A 437 -4.46 17.65 -7.14
N ILE A 438 -5.32 17.07 -7.98
CA ILE A 438 -6.00 17.79 -9.06
C ILE A 438 -7.39 18.18 -8.53
N MET A 439 -7.64 19.48 -8.40
CA MET A 439 -8.83 20.02 -7.74
C MET A 439 -9.68 20.84 -8.71
N GLY A 440 -10.85 20.34 -9.08
CA GLY A 440 -11.78 21.09 -9.92
C GLY A 440 -12.70 22.02 -9.13
N GLY A 441 -12.91 23.22 -9.64
CA GLY A 441 -13.93 24.14 -9.09
C GLY A 441 -14.30 25.26 -10.04
N GLY A 442 -15.23 26.11 -9.60
CA GLY A 442 -15.73 27.22 -10.40
C GLY A 442 -17.00 26.89 -11.19
N PRO A 443 -17.50 27.85 -12.00
CA PRO A 443 -18.83 27.78 -12.59
C PRO A 443 -19.06 26.56 -13.50
N ALA A 444 -18.01 26.07 -14.16
CA ALA A 444 -18.08 24.92 -15.06
C ALA A 444 -18.55 23.62 -14.37
N PHE A 445 -18.35 23.51 -13.05
CA PHE A 445 -18.66 22.31 -12.28
C PHE A 445 -19.79 22.52 -11.27
N ALA A 446 -20.51 23.66 -11.32
CA ALA A 446 -21.46 24.04 -10.27
C ALA A 446 -22.87 23.46 -10.45
N ASP A 447 -23.33 23.22 -11.68
CA ASP A 447 -24.73 22.86 -11.97
C ASP A 447 -24.93 21.34 -12.10
N VAL A 448 -25.59 20.74 -11.11
CA VAL A 448 -25.97 19.32 -11.12
C VAL A 448 -26.93 18.95 -12.27
N ARG A 449 -27.68 19.91 -12.82
CA ARG A 449 -28.61 19.69 -13.94
C ARG A 449 -27.91 19.70 -15.30
N SER A 450 -26.67 20.17 -15.34
CA SER A 450 -25.80 20.16 -16.51
C SER A 450 -24.40 19.71 -16.09
N PRO A 451 -24.25 18.45 -15.63
CA PRO A 451 -23.00 17.98 -15.09
C PRO A 451 -21.89 18.00 -16.15
N ARG A 452 -20.67 18.31 -15.72
CA ARG A 452 -19.49 18.39 -16.57
C ARG A 452 -18.36 17.56 -16.02
N VAL A 453 -17.66 16.87 -16.93
CA VAL A 453 -16.45 16.10 -16.63
C VAL A 453 -15.33 17.03 -16.17
N MET A 454 -14.78 16.74 -15.00
CA MET A 454 -13.62 17.44 -14.45
C MET A 454 -12.32 16.87 -15.02
N VAL A 455 -12.10 15.55 -14.90
CA VAL A 455 -10.96 14.86 -15.52
C VAL A 455 -11.49 13.81 -16.49
N ARG A 456 -11.02 13.86 -17.74
CA ARG A 456 -11.32 12.85 -18.76
C ARG A 456 -10.10 11.97 -18.99
N ALA A 457 -10.18 10.71 -18.60
CA ALA A 457 -9.12 9.71 -18.77
C ALA A 457 -9.28 8.99 -20.12
N GLY A 458 -8.60 9.53 -21.13
CA GLY A 458 -8.73 9.16 -22.54
C GLY A 458 -9.96 9.79 -23.21
N GLU A 459 -9.87 10.04 -24.52
CA GLU A 459 -11.06 10.38 -25.31
C GLU A 459 -11.99 9.16 -25.44
N PRO A 460 -13.31 9.34 -25.63
CA PRO A 460 -14.22 8.25 -25.93
C PRO A 460 -13.72 7.39 -27.09
N GLY A 461 -13.55 6.09 -26.85
CA GLY A 461 -13.05 5.14 -27.86
C GLY A 461 -11.52 5.13 -28.05
N SER A 462 -10.77 5.93 -27.29
CA SER A 462 -9.31 5.87 -27.32
C SER A 462 -8.76 4.54 -26.80
N GLN A 463 -7.65 4.11 -27.39
CA GLN A 463 -6.93 2.90 -26.99
C GLN A 463 -5.47 3.21 -26.67
N GLY A 464 -4.92 2.58 -25.63
CA GLY A 464 -3.51 2.70 -25.24
C GLY A 464 -3.29 2.58 -23.75
N VAL A 465 -2.03 2.67 -23.34
CA VAL A 465 -1.64 2.63 -21.93
C VAL A 465 -2.04 3.93 -21.23
N LEU A 466 -2.67 3.87 -20.06
CA LEU A 466 -2.90 5.02 -19.18
C LEU A 466 -2.70 4.59 -17.72
N GLU A 467 -1.58 4.99 -17.14
CA GLU A 467 -1.24 4.66 -15.76
C GLU A 467 -1.22 5.93 -14.91
N ILE A 468 -1.96 5.92 -13.80
CA ILE A 468 -2.00 7.04 -12.84
C ILE A 468 -1.63 6.52 -11.46
N SER A 469 -0.66 7.14 -10.80
CA SER A 469 -0.27 6.77 -9.43
C SER A 469 -0.02 7.97 -8.53
N ASP A 470 -0.29 7.83 -7.23
CA ASP A 470 -0.02 8.85 -6.21
C ASP A 470 -0.74 10.21 -6.45
N VAL A 471 -1.94 10.17 -7.05
CA VAL A 471 -2.76 11.36 -7.35
C VAL A 471 -4.09 11.35 -6.57
N VAL A 472 -4.53 12.51 -6.11
CA VAL A 472 -5.89 12.70 -5.56
C VAL A 472 -6.71 13.58 -6.49
N PHE A 473 -7.88 13.11 -6.89
CA PHE A 473 -8.88 13.93 -7.54
C PHE A 473 -9.83 14.51 -6.50
N ALA A 474 -9.96 15.83 -6.46
CA ALA A 474 -10.78 16.53 -5.47
C ALA A 474 -11.62 17.63 -6.13
N THR A 475 -12.55 18.18 -5.36
CA THR A 475 -13.34 19.34 -5.76
C THR A 475 -13.20 20.49 -4.76
N ARG A 476 -13.25 21.72 -5.27
CA ARG A 476 -13.44 22.94 -4.48
C ARG A 476 -14.91 23.33 -4.55
N GLY A 477 -15.61 23.19 -3.43
CA GLY A 477 -17.04 23.50 -3.35
C GLY A 477 -17.36 25.00 -3.57
N PRO A 478 -18.55 25.31 -4.11
CA PRO A 478 -19.58 24.39 -4.60
C PRO A 478 -19.24 23.81 -5.99
N ALA A 479 -19.42 22.49 -6.15
CA ALA A 479 -19.11 21.76 -7.38
C ALA A 479 -20.12 20.62 -7.65
N ALA A 480 -21.42 20.93 -7.52
CA ALA A 480 -22.48 19.92 -7.57
C ALA A 480 -22.68 19.26 -8.95
N GLY A 481 -22.14 19.86 -10.01
CA GLY A 481 -22.13 19.32 -11.37
C GLY A 481 -20.85 18.57 -11.76
N ALA A 482 -19.88 18.42 -10.86
CA ALA A 482 -18.61 17.77 -11.19
C ALA A 482 -18.78 16.25 -11.37
N ILE A 483 -18.51 15.73 -12.57
CA ILE A 483 -18.13 14.33 -12.77
C ILE A 483 -16.61 14.28 -12.57
N VAL A 484 -16.16 13.88 -11.37
CA VAL A 484 -14.75 14.00 -10.95
C VAL A 484 -13.80 13.32 -11.93
N ILE A 485 -14.14 12.11 -12.37
CA ILE A 485 -13.40 11.41 -13.42
C ILE A 485 -14.36 10.65 -14.34
N GLU A 486 -14.16 10.79 -15.65
CA GLU A 486 -14.77 9.97 -16.70
C GLU A 486 -13.66 9.11 -17.32
N TRP A 487 -13.75 7.78 -17.16
CA TRP A 487 -12.74 6.85 -17.64
C TRP A 487 -13.17 6.19 -18.96
N ASN A 488 -12.51 6.57 -20.06
CA ASN A 488 -12.88 6.16 -21.42
C ASN A 488 -11.87 5.23 -22.09
N VAL A 489 -10.58 5.37 -21.75
CA VAL A 489 -9.51 4.62 -22.43
C VAL A 489 -9.64 3.12 -22.22
N HIS A 490 -9.38 2.37 -23.30
CA HIS A 490 -9.18 0.93 -23.27
C HIS A 490 -7.71 0.61 -23.52
N SER A 491 -7.16 -0.43 -22.90
CA SER A 491 -5.84 -0.94 -23.27
C SER A 491 -5.95 -2.39 -23.70
N ASP A 492 -5.32 -2.72 -24.83
CA ASP A 492 -5.16 -4.11 -25.28
C ASP A 492 -4.06 -4.84 -24.47
N VAL A 493 -3.23 -4.07 -23.76
CA VAL A 493 -2.32 -4.60 -22.74
C VAL A 493 -3.10 -4.68 -21.44
N GLN A 494 -3.28 -5.90 -20.92
CA GLN A 494 -3.87 -6.10 -19.60
C GLN A 494 -3.10 -5.28 -18.56
N GLY A 495 -3.83 -4.64 -17.63
CA GLY A 495 -3.24 -3.72 -16.65
C GLY A 495 -2.70 -2.40 -17.23
N GLY A 496 -2.57 -2.27 -18.55
CA GLY A 496 -2.03 -1.07 -19.18
C GLY A 496 -2.93 0.16 -19.04
N ALA A 497 -4.18 0.04 -18.59
CA ALA A 497 -5.02 1.17 -18.22
C ALA A 497 -5.49 0.99 -16.77
N GLY A 498 -4.97 1.79 -15.84
CA GLY A 498 -5.29 1.64 -14.41
C GLY A 498 -4.82 2.81 -13.54
N MET A 499 -5.27 2.78 -12.27
CA MET A 499 -4.83 3.72 -11.24
C MET A 499 -4.42 3.00 -9.96
N TRP A 500 -3.35 3.45 -9.30
CA TRP A 500 -2.83 2.87 -8.05
C TRP A 500 -2.51 3.97 -7.04
N ASP A 501 -2.74 3.74 -5.74
CA ASP A 501 -2.63 4.79 -4.70
C ASP A 501 -3.26 6.13 -5.16
N THR A 502 -4.37 6.04 -5.88
CA THR A 502 -5.06 7.18 -6.47
C THR A 502 -6.47 7.21 -5.92
N HIS A 503 -6.91 8.39 -5.46
CA HIS A 503 -8.12 8.52 -4.67
C HIS A 503 -9.00 9.65 -5.16
N ILE A 504 -10.31 9.50 -4.97
CA ILE A 504 -11.26 10.60 -5.10
C ILE A 504 -11.59 11.07 -3.68
N ARG A 505 -11.34 12.35 -3.39
CA ARG A 505 -11.67 12.97 -2.10
C ARG A 505 -12.74 14.05 -2.29
N TRP A 506 -13.91 13.83 -1.70
CA TRP A 506 -15.04 14.74 -1.80
C TRP A 506 -15.28 15.45 -0.47
N VAL A 507 -14.82 16.71 -0.37
CA VAL A 507 -14.93 17.59 0.81
C VAL A 507 -14.22 17.04 2.07
N GLY A 508 -13.57 17.93 2.82
CA GLY A 508 -12.81 17.60 4.04
C GLY A 508 -12.04 18.81 4.52
#